data_AF-M1QKK3-F1
#
_entry.id   AF-M1QKK3-F1
#
_cell.length_a   1.000
_cell.length_b   1.000
_cell.length_c   1.000
_cell.angle_alpha   90.00
_cell.angle_beta   90.00
_cell.angle_gamma   90.00
#
_symmetry.space_group_name_H-M   'P 1'
#
loop_
_entity.id
_entity.type
_entity.pdbx_description
1 polymer ?
#
loop_
_entity_poly.entity_id
_entity_poly.type
_entity_poly.pdbx_seq_one_letter_code
_entity_poly.pdbx_strand_id
1 'polypeptide(L)' 'MIELEINDKKIRLKEFPSKALESTIIGFIKALNLEEEPHDIKIFIKKDAPDKNNP' A
#
# COMPACT_ATOMS: atom_id res chain seq x y z
N MET A 1 8.76 8.22 1.56
CA MET A 1 9.47 6.92 1.37
C MET A 1 8.44 5.83 1.61
N ILE A 2 8.26 4.90 0.66
CA ILE A 2 7.35 3.76 0.86
C ILE A 2 8.07 2.67 1.64
N GLU A 3 7.49 2.27 2.77
CA GLU A 3 7.86 1.05 3.47
C GLU A 3 6.80 -0.02 3.17
N LEU A 4 7.21 -1.12 2.55
CA LEU A 4 6.36 -2.28 2.32
C LEU A 4 6.74 -3.37 3.32
N GLU A 5 5.76 -3.87 4.06
CA GLU A 5 5.93 -4.99 4.99
C GLU A 5 5.03 -6.15 4.55
N ILE A 6 5.62 -7.33 4.38
CA ILE A 6 4.89 -8.56 4.02
C ILE A 6 5.32 -9.66 4.98
N ASN A 7 4.37 -10.18 5.75
CA ASN A 7 4.61 -11.22 6.76
C ASN A 7 5.77 -10.83 7.70
N ASP A 8 5.66 -9.65 8.31
CA ASP A 8 6.65 -9.06 9.24
C ASP A 8 8.04 -8.79 8.63
N LYS A 9 8.17 -8.84 7.29
CA LYS A 9 9.42 -8.56 6.58
C LYS A 9 9.33 -7.25 5.82
N LYS A 10 10.26 -6.34 6.11
CA LYS A 10 10.46 -5.11 5.32
C LYS A 10 11.03 -5.44 3.95
N ILE A 11 10.35 -5.00 2.91
CA ILE A 11 10.72 -5.17 1.51
C ILE A 11 11.07 -3.81 0.93
N ARG A 12 12.30 -3.69 0.40
CA ARG A 12 12.72 -2.52 -0.36
C ARG A 12 12.30 -2.68 -1.81
N LEU A 13 11.41 -1.81 -2.28
CA LEU A 13 11.01 -1.77 -3.68
C LEU A 13 12.13 -1.18 -4.55
N LYS A 14 12.20 -1.64 -5.81
CA LYS A 14 12.95 -0.96 -6.86
C LYS A 14 12.27 0.37 -7.20
N GLU A 15 12.99 1.23 -7.92
CA GLU A 15 12.53 2.59 -8.24
C GLU A 15 11.18 2.60 -8.96
N PHE A 16 11.02 1.82 -10.03
CA PHE A 16 9.77 1.80 -10.81
C PHE A 16 8.55 1.36 -9.97
N PRO A 17 8.55 0.20 -9.27
CA PRO A 17 7.44 -0.18 -8.40
C PRO A 17 7.14 0.82 -7.28
N SER A 18 8.17 1.44 -6.70
CA SER A 18 8.00 2.47 -5.66
C SER A 18 7.26 3.68 -6.20
N LYS A 19 7.67 4.22 -7.35
CA LYS A 19 7.03 5.39 -7.98
C LYS A 19 5.59 5.10 -8.39
N ALA A 20 5.36 3.91 -8.97
CA ALA A 20 4.01 3.50 -9.37
C ALA A 20 3.07 3.44 -8.17
N LEU A 21 3.49 2.77 -7.09
CA LEU A 21 2.68 2.64 -5.88
C LEU A 21 2.42 3.99 -5.21
N GLU A 22 3.43 4.86 -5.12
CA GLU A 22 3.29 6.21 -4.56
C GLU A 22 2.25 7.03 -5.33
N SER A 23 2.36 7.04 -6.66
CA SER A 23 1.47 7.80 -7.53
C SER A 23 0.02 7.33 -7.41
N THR A 24 -0.19 6.00 -7.35
CA THR A 24 -1.52 5.42 -7.17
C THR A 24 -2.12 5.78 -5.82
N ILE A 25 -1.37 5.62 -4.72
CA ILE A 25 -1.84 5.93 -3.36
C ILE A 25 -2.19 7.41 -3.26
N ILE A 26 -1.30 8.31 -3.68
CA ILE A 26 -1.54 9.76 -3.63
C ILE A 26 -2.74 10.15 -4.49
N GLY A 27 -2.92 9.52 -5.66
CA GLY A 27 -4.09 9.74 -6.50
C GLY A 27 -5.40 9.42 -5.78
N PHE A 28 -5.47 8.28 -5.08
CA PHE A 28 -6.65 7.93 -4.29
C PHE A 28 -6.88 8.91 -3.13
N ILE A 29 -5.83 9.27 -2.40
CA ILE A 29 -5.94 10.17 -1.26
C ILE A 29 -6.45 11.56 -1.68
N LYS A 30 -5.95 12.10 -2.79
CA LYS A 30 -6.45 13.38 -3.36
C LYS A 30 -7.93 13.32 -3.73
N ALA A 31 -8.42 12.16 -4.16
CA ALA A 31 -9.82 11.97 -4.50
C ALA A 31 -10.75 11.92 -3.27
N LEU A 32 -10.21 11.72 -2.05
CA LEU A 32 -10.99 11.66 -0.81
C LEU A 32 -11.43 13.05 -0.29
N ASN A 33 -10.92 14.15 -0.89
CA ASN A 33 -11.24 15.53 -0.52
C ASN A 33 -11.20 15.77 1.00
N LEU A 34 -10.09 15.38 1.63
CA LEU A 34 -9.89 15.50 3.06
C LEU A 34 -9.84 16.98 3.49
N GLU A 35 -10.30 17.27 4.70
CA GLU A 35 -10.28 18.63 5.26
C GLU A 35 -8.85 19.15 5.49
N GLU A 36 -7.90 18.23 5.72
CA GLU A 36 -6.49 18.53 5.96
C GLU A 36 -5.59 17.76 4.99
N GLU A 37 -4.45 18.36 4.64
CA GLU A 37 -3.44 17.71 3.80
C GLU A 37 -2.81 16.54 4.58
N PRO A 38 -2.81 15.32 4.04
CA PRO A 38 -2.32 14.15 4.75
C PRO A 38 -0.79 14.16 4.82
N HIS A 39 -0.27 14.20 6.04
CA HIS A 39 1.17 14.14 6.31
C HIS A 39 1.69 12.69 6.33
N ASP A 40 0.92 11.76 6.90
CA ASP A 40 1.28 10.35 7.05
C ASP A 40 0.13 9.45 6.59
N ILE A 41 0.43 8.48 5.70
CA ILE A 41 -0.55 7.56 5.13
C ILE A 41 -0.18 6.13 5.52
N LYS A 42 -1.12 5.40 6.15
CA LYS A 42 -0.98 3.97 6.49
C LYS A 42 -2.06 3.15 5.79
N ILE A 43 -1.66 2.14 5.04
CA ILE A 43 -2.58 1.23 4.33
C ILE A 43 -2.38 -0.19 4.88
N PHE A 44 -3.46 -0.82 5.32
CA PHE A 44 -3.46 -2.21 5.78
C PHE A 44 -4.24 -3.07 4.79
N ILE A 45 -3.58 -4.11 4.24
CA ILE A 45 -4.20 -5.07 3.33
C ILE A 45 -4.17 -6.43 4.01
N LYS A 46 -5.35 -6.99 4.28
CA LYS A 46 -5.49 -8.38 4.76
C LYS A 46 -5.80 -9.26 3.55
N LYS A 47 -4.99 -10.31 3.34
CA LYS A 47 -5.34 -11.39 2.43
C LYS A 47 -5.93 -12.52 3.25
N ASP A 48 -7.12 -12.97 2.86
CA ASP A 48 -7.62 -14.25 3.33
C ASP A 48 -6.66 -15.35 2.83
N ALA A 49 -6.38 -16.35 3.69
CA ALA A 49 -5.59 -17.49 3.27
C ALA A 49 -6.27 -18.16 2.06
N PRO A 50 -5.52 -18.63 1.05
CA PRO A 50 -6.12 -19.43 -0.01
C PRO A 50 -6.86 -20.61 0.65
N ASP A 51 -8.13 -20.77 0.29
CA ASP A 51 -8.96 -21.86 0.77
C ASP A 51 -8.26 -23.18 0.42
N LYS A 52 -7.80 -23.91 1.44
CA LYS A 52 -7.11 -25.20 1.27
C LYS A 52 -8.06 -26.30 0.77
N ASN A 53 -9.35 -26.01 0.58
CA ASN A 53 -10.36 -26.99 0.19
C ASN A 53 -10.83 -26.91 -1.27
N ASN A 54 -10.16 -26.15 -2.14
CA ASN A 54 -10.41 -26.24 -3.59
C ASN A 54 -9.13 -26.67 -4.33
N PRO A 55 -8.94 -27.98 -4.59
CA PRO A 55 -7.82 -28.51 -5.37
C PRO A 55 -7.87 -28.10 -6.85
#